data_AF-A0A1G6AZY0-F1
#
_entry.id   AF-A0A1G6AZY0-F1
#
_cell.length_a   1.000
_cell.length_b   1.000
_cell.length_c   1.000
_cell.angle_alpha   90.00
_cell.angle_beta   90.00
_cell.angle_gamma   90.00
#
_symmetry.space_group_name_H-M   'P 1'
#
loop_
_entity.id
_entity.type
_entity.pdbx_description
1 polymer ?
#
loop_
_entity_poly.entity_id
_entity_poly.type
_entity_poly.pdbx_seq_one_letter_code
_entity_poly.pdbx_strand_id
1 'polypeptide(L)'
;MSDSQNNDIQQAEEIVVRLLARREHSARELQQKLQLRGFDHKTIEKVLTKAQQLGWQSDQRYLEVWLRSCLARGDGIQKIRAAAAQKGIQGELLEQALQDQEPDWVEQCYERLVRRFGHTPPQDPKERNRIMRHLMQRGYRLDQIQQALERQRMAASD
;
A
#
# COMPACT_ATOMS: atom_id res chain seq x y z
N MET A 1 7.09 3.93 -40.96
CA MET A 1 7.23 3.32 -39.61
C MET A 1 7.41 4.39 -38.52
N SER A 2 8.10 5.51 -38.78
CA SER A 2 8.25 6.64 -37.84
C SER A 2 6.92 7.25 -37.39
N ASP A 3 6.00 7.51 -38.31
CA ASP A 3 4.82 8.33 -38.02
C ASP A 3 3.76 7.57 -37.20
N SER A 4 3.61 6.26 -37.45
CA SER A 4 2.75 5.38 -36.65
C SER A 4 3.25 5.26 -35.23
N GLN A 5 4.57 5.10 -35.04
CA GLN A 5 5.15 4.97 -33.71
C GLN A 5 5.08 6.30 -32.94
N ASN A 6 5.17 7.44 -33.63
CA ASN A 6 5.00 8.75 -33.00
C ASN A 6 3.55 8.98 -32.55
N ASN A 7 2.56 8.52 -33.34
CA ASN A 7 1.15 8.57 -32.96
C ASN A 7 0.85 7.71 -31.73
N ASP A 8 1.40 6.48 -31.67
CA ASP A 8 1.22 5.60 -30.51
C ASP A 8 1.80 6.19 -29.23
N ILE A 9 2.97 6.85 -29.31
CA ILE A 9 3.58 7.59 -28.19
C ILE A 9 2.64 8.70 -27.73
N GLN A 10 2.12 9.51 -28.63
CA GLN A 10 1.22 10.62 -28.30
C GLN A 10 -0.07 10.11 -27.63
N GLN A 11 -0.69 9.05 -28.17
CA GLN A 11 -1.88 8.45 -27.58
C GLN A 11 -1.62 7.88 -26.18
N ALA A 12 -0.49 7.18 -25.99
CA ALA A 12 -0.09 6.65 -24.69
C ALA A 12 0.17 7.78 -23.67
N GLU A 13 0.79 8.89 -24.08
CA GLU A 13 0.99 10.07 -23.24
C GLU A 13 -0.33 10.69 -22.78
N GLU A 14 -1.28 10.91 -23.70
CA GLU A 14 -2.61 11.45 -23.37
C GLU A 14 -3.35 10.58 -22.36
N ILE A 15 -3.22 9.26 -22.48
CA ILE A 15 -3.79 8.31 -21.52
C ILE A 15 -3.11 8.45 -20.15
N VAL A 16 -1.78 8.51 -20.10
CA VAL A 16 -1.01 8.67 -18.86
C VAL A 16 -1.37 9.97 -18.15
N VAL A 17 -1.39 11.09 -18.87
CA VAL A 17 -1.78 12.40 -18.31
C VAL A 17 -3.21 12.34 -17.76
N ARG A 18 -4.16 11.77 -18.51
CA ARG A 18 -5.56 11.63 -18.06
C ARG A 18 -5.70 10.77 -16.80
N LEU A 19 -4.87 9.73 -16.67
CA LEU A 19 -4.86 8.88 -15.47
C LEU A 19 -4.28 9.64 -14.27
N LEU A 20 -3.12 10.28 -14.45
CA LEU A 20 -2.43 11.03 -13.40
C LEU A 20 -3.21 12.26 -12.93
N ALA A 21 -3.99 12.89 -13.82
CA ALA A 21 -4.88 14.00 -13.47
C ALA A 21 -5.98 13.60 -12.45
N ARG A 22 -6.30 12.31 -12.31
CA ARG A 22 -7.32 11.83 -11.36
C ARG A 22 -6.73 11.44 -10.01
N ARG A 23 -5.54 10.84 -10.02
CA ARG A 23 -4.78 10.44 -8.83
C ARG A 23 -3.37 10.04 -9.20
N GLU A 24 -2.50 9.98 -8.19
CA GLU A 24 -1.20 9.36 -8.32
C GLU A 24 -1.30 7.90 -8.77
N HIS A 25 -0.36 7.48 -9.60
CA HIS A 25 -0.20 6.11 -10.08
C HIS A 25 1.28 5.70 -9.99
N SER A 26 1.54 4.44 -9.62
CA SER A 26 2.89 3.89 -9.77
C SER A 26 3.23 3.68 -11.24
N ALA A 27 4.52 3.67 -11.56
CA ALA A 27 5.01 3.36 -12.90
C ALA A 27 4.49 2.00 -13.38
N ARG A 28 4.45 1.01 -12.47
CA ARG A 28 3.89 -0.34 -12.75
C ARG A 28 2.40 -0.31 -13.06
N GLU A 29 1.59 0.48 -12.32
CA GLU A 29 0.15 0.62 -12.62
C GLU A 29 -0.07 1.21 -14.01
N LEU A 30 0.72 2.22 -14.40
CA LEU A 30 0.64 2.84 -15.72
C LEU A 30 1.10 1.88 -16.82
N GLN A 31 2.22 1.19 -16.62
CA GLN A 31 2.74 0.17 -17.53
C GLN A 31 1.67 -0.89 -17.84
N GLN A 32 1.08 -1.49 -16.80
CA GLN A 32 0.04 -2.52 -16.97
C GLN A 32 -1.17 -1.98 -17.72
N LYS A 33 -1.60 -0.74 -17.43
CA LYS A 33 -2.73 -0.12 -18.12
C LYS A 33 -2.46 0.14 -19.59
N LEU A 34 -1.23 0.52 -19.96
CA LEU A 34 -0.86 0.72 -21.35
C LEU A 34 -0.71 -0.62 -22.08
N GLN A 35 -0.12 -1.64 -21.44
CA GLN A 35 -0.04 -3.00 -22.00
C GLN A 35 -1.44 -3.57 -22.32
N LEU A 36 -2.39 -3.42 -21.39
CA LEU A 36 -3.79 -3.84 -21.60
C LEU A 36 -4.50 -3.10 -22.75
N ARG A 37 -3.95 -1.96 -23.20
CA ARG A 37 -4.46 -1.20 -24.34
C ARG A 37 -3.72 -1.51 -25.65
N GLY A 38 -2.77 -2.44 -25.62
CA GLY A 38 -2.05 -2.90 -26.82
C GLY A 38 -0.81 -2.10 -27.19
N PHE A 39 -0.36 -1.15 -26.34
CA PHE A 39 0.90 -0.45 -26.59
C PHE A 39 2.10 -1.39 -26.42
N ASP A 40 3.07 -1.29 -27.31
CA ASP A 40 4.29 -2.08 -27.24
C ASP A 40 5.22 -1.62 -26.11
N HIS A 41 6.18 -2.47 -25.75
CA HIS A 41 7.08 -2.19 -24.62
C HIS A 41 7.90 -0.90 -24.82
N LYS A 42 8.37 -0.65 -26.05
CA LYS A 42 9.20 0.52 -26.39
C LYS A 42 8.43 1.83 -26.24
N THR A 43 7.17 1.87 -26.67
CA THR A 43 6.29 3.03 -26.52
C THR A 43 6.05 3.31 -25.05
N ILE A 44 5.71 2.28 -24.28
CA ILE A 44 5.45 2.40 -22.84
C ILE A 44 6.68 2.93 -22.10
N GLU A 45 7.86 2.36 -22.36
CA GLU A 45 9.11 2.78 -21.72
C GLU A 45 9.43 4.26 -22.02
N LYS A 46 9.27 4.69 -23.27
CA LYS A 46 9.46 6.11 -23.67
C LYS A 46 8.50 7.03 -22.93
N VAL A 47 7.21 6.70 -22.89
CA VAL A 47 6.18 7.53 -22.25
C VAL A 47 6.39 7.60 -20.74
N LEU A 48 6.70 6.48 -20.08
CA LEU A 48 6.95 6.47 -18.64
C LEU A 48 8.22 7.23 -18.28
N THR A 49 9.29 7.08 -19.06
CA THR A 49 10.54 7.83 -18.87
C THR A 49 10.28 9.33 -18.98
N LYS A 50 9.56 9.76 -20.01
CA LYS A 50 9.17 11.17 -20.19
C LYS A 50 8.29 11.66 -19.03
N ALA A 51 7.29 10.89 -18.62
CA ALA A 51 6.40 11.25 -17.52
C ALA A 51 7.15 11.43 -16.19
N GLN A 52 8.19 10.63 -15.93
CA GLN A 52 9.06 10.77 -14.76
C GLN A 52 9.97 12.00 -14.87
N GLN A 53 10.60 12.22 -16.04
CA GLN A 53 11.45 13.38 -16.29
C GLN A 53 10.70 14.71 -16.15
N LEU A 54 9.44 14.74 -16.59
CA LEU A 54 8.56 15.91 -16.45
C LEU A 54 7.87 15.99 -15.08
N GLY A 55 8.16 15.05 -14.18
CA GLY A 55 7.60 15.01 -12.83
C GLY A 55 6.10 14.67 -12.76
N TRP A 56 5.47 14.29 -13.89
CA TRP A 56 4.07 13.87 -13.94
C TRP A 56 3.83 12.61 -13.10
N GLN A 57 4.77 11.66 -13.17
CA GLN A 57 4.74 10.42 -12.42
C GLN A 57 5.83 10.44 -11.33
N SER A 58 5.48 10.01 -10.12
CA SER A 58 6.44 9.79 -9.03
C SER A 58 5.98 8.62 -8.17
N ASP A 59 6.79 7.55 -8.11
CA ASP A 59 6.51 6.42 -7.22
C ASP A 59 6.54 6.81 -5.75
N GLN A 60 7.32 7.84 -5.38
CA GLN A 60 7.35 8.40 -4.04
C GLN A 60 6.01 9.06 -3.67
N ARG A 61 5.52 10.01 -4.50
CA ARG A 61 4.21 10.65 -4.23
C ARG A 61 3.07 9.63 -4.20
N TYR A 62 3.11 8.65 -5.10
CA TYR A 62 2.18 7.54 -5.09
C TYR A 62 2.24 6.75 -3.78
N LEU A 63 3.43 6.36 -3.33
CA LEU A 63 3.64 5.62 -2.10
C LEU A 63 3.12 6.40 -0.89
N GLU A 64 3.41 7.69 -0.76
CA GLU A 64 2.97 8.50 0.38
C GLU A 64 1.44 8.55 0.53
N VAL A 65 0.73 8.73 -0.59
CA VAL A 65 -0.74 8.71 -0.61
C VAL A 65 -1.27 7.32 -0.30
N TRP A 66 -0.67 6.29 -0.91
CA TRP A 66 -1.10 4.91 -0.73
C TRP A 66 -0.85 4.40 0.70
N LEU A 67 0.32 4.70 1.29
CA LEU A 67 0.69 4.31 2.65
C LEU A 67 -0.25 4.95 3.67
N ARG A 68 -0.53 6.26 3.56
CA ARG A 68 -1.54 6.93 4.41
C ARG A 68 -2.89 6.23 4.34
N SER A 69 -3.32 5.82 3.15
CA SER A 69 -4.57 5.05 2.98
C SER A 69 -4.52 3.67 3.65
N CYS A 70 -3.38 2.98 3.61
CA CYS A 70 -3.19 1.70 4.30
C CYS A 70 -3.27 1.84 5.83
N LEU A 71 -2.58 2.84 6.38
CA LEU A 71 -2.60 3.14 7.81
C LEU A 71 -4.01 3.50 8.27
N ALA A 72 -4.71 4.37 7.52
CA ALA A 72 -6.10 4.73 7.84
C ALA A 72 -7.08 3.53 7.81
N ARG A 73 -6.80 2.47 7.05
CA ARG A 73 -7.59 1.22 7.06
C ARG A 73 -7.22 0.27 8.21
N GLY A 74 -6.13 0.55 8.92
CA GLY A 74 -5.51 -0.33 9.91
C GLY A 74 -4.96 -1.61 9.27
N ASP A 75 -4.31 -1.48 8.10
CA ASP A 75 -3.53 -2.56 7.51
C ASP A 75 -2.18 -2.64 8.23
N GLY A 76 -1.80 -3.83 8.71
CA GLY A 76 -0.53 -4.03 9.39
C GLY A 76 0.66 -4.11 8.42
N ILE A 77 1.86 -3.90 8.96
CA ILE A 77 3.12 -3.81 8.21
C ILE A 77 3.36 -4.93 7.21
N GLN A 78 3.04 -6.19 7.53
CA GLN A 78 3.28 -7.31 6.62
C GLN A 78 2.40 -7.23 5.37
N LYS A 79 1.16 -6.80 5.54
CA LYS A 79 0.22 -6.63 4.43
C LYS A 79 0.61 -5.43 3.57
N ILE A 80 1.08 -4.35 4.19
CA ILE A 80 1.62 -3.18 3.49
C ILE A 80 2.81 -3.60 2.62
N ARG A 81 3.83 -4.26 3.19
CA ARG A 81 5.00 -4.73 2.43
C ARG A 81 4.63 -5.62 1.24
N ALA A 82 3.74 -6.59 1.45
CA ALA A 82 3.28 -7.47 0.38
C ALA A 82 2.56 -6.70 -0.74
N ALA A 83 1.69 -5.74 -0.39
CA ALA A 83 0.96 -4.94 -1.36
C ALA A 83 1.86 -3.93 -2.10
N ALA A 84 2.87 -3.36 -1.43
CA ALA A 84 3.86 -2.49 -2.05
C ALA A 84 4.66 -3.23 -3.15
N ALA A 85 5.11 -4.46 -2.85
CA ALA A 85 5.81 -5.30 -3.82
C ALA A 85 4.95 -5.60 -5.06
N GLN A 86 3.66 -5.92 -4.88
CA GLN A 86 2.73 -6.12 -6.00
C GLN A 86 2.52 -4.86 -6.84
N LYS A 87 2.63 -3.69 -6.23
CA LYS A 87 2.54 -2.36 -6.87
C LYS A 87 3.83 -1.89 -7.52
N GLY A 88 4.91 -2.66 -7.39
CA GLY A 88 6.22 -2.34 -7.95
C GLY A 88 6.96 -1.25 -7.17
N ILE A 89 6.54 -0.94 -5.95
CA ILE A 89 7.25 0.00 -5.09
C ILE A 89 8.53 -0.69 -4.57
N GLN A 90 9.65 -0.01 -4.69
CA GLN A 90 10.93 -0.50 -4.17
C GLN A 90 10.90 -0.61 -2.65
N GLY A 91 11.51 -1.67 -2.11
CA GLY A 91 11.54 -1.92 -0.67
C GLY A 91 12.16 -0.77 0.12
N GLU A 92 13.30 -0.24 -0.34
CA GLU A 92 13.98 0.89 0.29
C GLU A 92 13.09 2.13 0.38
N LEU A 93 12.39 2.46 -0.70
CA LEU A 93 11.46 3.60 -0.73
C LEU A 93 10.31 3.42 0.28
N LEU A 94 9.78 2.19 0.40
CA LEU A 94 8.78 1.87 1.42
C LEU A 94 9.33 2.01 2.84
N GLU A 95 10.50 1.45 3.13
CA GLU A 95 11.08 1.50 4.46
C GLU A 95 11.39 2.95 4.88
N GLN A 96 11.85 3.78 3.94
CA GLN A 96 12.05 5.21 4.18
C GLN A 96 10.73 5.92 4.51
N ALA A 97 9.68 5.70 3.72
CA ALA A 97 8.37 6.29 4.00
C ALA A 97 7.76 5.80 5.32
N LEU A 98 8.02 4.55 5.72
CA LEU A 98 7.61 4.00 7.01
C LEU A 98 8.39 4.63 8.17
N GLN A 99 9.68 4.89 7.98
CA GLN A 99 10.49 5.60 8.95
C GLN A 99 10.02 7.05 9.11
N ASP A 100 9.69 7.74 8.02
CA ASP A 100 9.21 9.13 8.09
C ASP A 100 7.83 9.25 8.76
N GLN A 101 6.98 8.23 8.65
CA GLN A 101 5.63 8.23 9.23
C GLN A 101 5.59 7.72 10.68
N GLU A 102 6.62 7.02 11.15
CA GLU A 102 6.73 6.38 12.47
C GLU A 102 5.41 5.77 13.00
N PRO A 103 4.76 4.86 12.24
CA PRO A 103 3.45 4.33 12.63
C PRO A 103 3.54 3.50 13.91
N ASP A 104 2.71 3.84 14.90
CA ASP A 104 2.50 2.99 16.08
C ASP A 104 1.65 1.78 15.68
N TRP A 105 2.34 0.66 15.43
CA TRP A 105 1.70 -0.58 15.05
C TRP A 105 0.94 -1.24 16.19
N VAL A 106 1.37 -1.04 17.43
CA VAL A 106 0.72 -1.65 18.60
C VAL A 106 -0.60 -0.93 18.85
N GLU A 107 -0.61 0.40 18.81
CA GLU A 107 -1.83 1.21 18.88
C GLU A 107 -2.83 0.83 17.79
N GLN A 108 -2.41 0.83 16.53
CA GLN A 108 -3.29 0.45 15.42
C GLN A 108 -3.82 -0.99 15.55
N CYS A 109 -2.98 -1.92 16.04
CA CYS A 109 -3.40 -3.29 16.28
C CYS A 109 -4.45 -3.36 17.40
N TYR A 110 -4.26 -2.61 18.49
CA TYR A 110 -5.19 -2.50 19.61
C TYR A 110 -6.53 -1.88 19.19
N GLU A 111 -6.52 -0.76 18.47
CA GLU A 111 -7.74 -0.15 17.93
C GLU A 111 -8.51 -1.13 17.04
N ARG A 112 -7.81 -1.88 16.18
CA ARG A 112 -8.41 -2.91 15.33
C ARG A 112 -8.96 -4.09 16.14
N LEU A 113 -8.25 -4.51 17.19
CA LEU A 113 -8.68 -5.54 18.12
C LEU A 113 -10.00 -5.13 18.79
N VAL A 114 -10.01 -3.99 19.47
CA VAL A 114 -11.15 -3.49 20.22
C VAL A 114 -12.35 -3.20 19.33
N ARG A 115 -12.13 -2.57 18.18
CA ARG A 115 -13.22 -2.26 17.24
C ARG A 115 -13.97 -3.51 16.76
N ARG A 116 -13.30 -4.67 16.71
CA ARG A 116 -13.90 -5.92 16.21
C ARG A 116 -14.34 -6.87 17.31
N PHE A 117 -13.61 -6.92 18.42
CA PHE A 117 -13.80 -7.93 19.47
C PHE A 117 -14.16 -7.32 20.83
N GLY A 118 -14.21 -6.00 20.94
CA GLY A 118 -14.53 -5.27 22.18
C GLY A 118 -13.31 -5.10 23.09
N HIS A 119 -13.55 -4.47 24.24
CA HIS A 119 -12.53 -4.24 25.25
C HIS A 119 -12.29 -5.45 26.17
N THR A 120 -13.19 -6.43 26.17
CA THR A 120 -13.07 -7.62 27.01
C THR A 120 -11.95 -8.55 26.49
N PRO A 121 -10.98 -8.92 27.33
CA PRO A 121 -9.94 -9.88 26.97
C PRO A 121 -10.52 -11.26 26.63
N PRO A 122 -9.86 -12.05 25.77
CA PRO A 122 -10.32 -13.39 25.45
C PRO A 122 -10.35 -14.27 26.69
N GLN A 123 -11.47 -14.99 26.91
CA GLN A 123 -11.68 -15.79 28.11
C GLN A 123 -11.11 -17.21 27.99
N ASP A 124 -10.91 -17.68 26.75
CA ASP A 124 -10.38 -19.01 26.48
C ASP A 124 -9.33 -19.03 25.34
N PRO A 125 -8.55 -20.12 25.21
CA PRO A 125 -7.54 -20.24 24.16
C PRO A 125 -8.11 -20.23 22.73
N LYS A 126 -9.36 -20.67 22.53
CA LYS A 126 -10.00 -20.75 21.22
C LYS A 126 -10.36 -19.35 20.71
N GLU A 127 -10.88 -18.49 21.58
CA GLU A 127 -11.15 -17.08 21.31
C GLU A 127 -9.85 -16.33 21.04
N ARG A 128 -8.83 -16.52 21.89
CA ARG A 128 -7.50 -15.92 21.68
C ARG A 128 -6.94 -16.28 20.30
N ASN A 129 -6.99 -17.55 19.91
CA ASN A 129 -6.52 -18.01 18.60
C ASN A 129 -7.33 -17.40 17.43
N ARG A 130 -8.66 -17.22 17.60
CA ARG A 130 -9.52 -16.55 16.61
C ARG A 130 -9.11 -15.10 16.42
N ILE A 131 -8.85 -14.37 17.51
CA ILE A 131 -8.40 -12.97 17.49
C ILE A 131 -7.04 -12.86 16.82
N MET A 132 -6.06 -13.67 17.25
CA MET A 132 -4.72 -13.67 16.67
C MET A 132 -4.75 -13.92 15.17
N ARG A 133 -5.49 -14.95 14.71
CA ARG A 133 -5.62 -15.26 13.29
C ARG A 133 -6.19 -14.08 12.51
N HIS A 134 -7.19 -13.38 13.07
CA HIS A 134 -7.75 -12.20 12.43
C HIS A 134 -6.71 -11.09 12.26
N LEU A 135 -5.95 -10.78 13.31
CA LEU A 135 -4.95 -9.71 13.28
C LEU A 135 -3.75 -10.08 12.39
N MET A 136 -3.33 -11.34 12.35
CA MET A 136 -2.32 -11.82 11.40
C MET A 136 -2.78 -11.67 9.96
N GLN A 137 -4.05 -12.00 9.64
CA GLN A 137 -4.64 -11.77 8.31
C GLN A 137 -4.73 -10.27 7.96
N ARG A 138 -4.76 -9.40 8.97
CA ARG A 138 -4.65 -7.94 8.79
C ARG A 138 -3.22 -7.46 8.58
N GLY A 139 -2.21 -8.33 8.75
CA GLY A 139 -0.81 -8.02 8.49
C GLY A 139 -0.01 -7.57 9.72
N TYR A 140 -0.57 -7.69 10.93
CA TYR A 140 0.17 -7.41 12.16
C TYR A 140 1.12 -8.57 12.48
N ARG A 141 2.28 -8.22 13.06
CA ARG A 141 3.25 -9.20 13.54
C ARG A 141 2.80 -9.80 14.87
N LEU A 142 3.32 -10.98 15.19
CA LEU A 142 2.99 -11.67 16.42
C LEU A 142 3.30 -10.85 17.68
N ASP A 143 4.45 -10.18 17.71
CA ASP A 143 4.87 -9.30 18.81
C ASP A 143 3.92 -8.11 19.02
N GLN A 144 3.43 -7.51 17.94
CA GLN A 144 2.45 -6.42 17.99
C GLN A 144 1.10 -6.91 18.51
N ILE A 145 0.67 -8.10 18.07
CA ILE A 145 -0.57 -8.73 18.51
C ILE A 145 -0.51 -9.08 20.00
N GLN A 146 0.61 -9.61 20.47
CA GLN A 146 0.79 -9.93 21.88
C GLN A 146 0.73 -8.68 22.76
N GLN A 147 1.39 -7.59 22.35
CA GLN A 147 1.31 -6.31 23.07
C GLN A 147 -0.09 -5.71 23.06
N ALA A 148 -0.82 -5.78 21.94
CA ALA A 148 -2.20 -5.30 21.87
C ALA A 148 -3.16 -6.11 22.78
N LEU A 149 -3.00 -7.44 22.84
CA LEU A 149 -3.76 -8.29 23.76
C LEU A 149 -3.43 -7.99 25.23
N GLU A 150 -2.14 -7.76 25.53
CA GLU A 150 -1.72 -7.38 26.88
C GLU A 150 -2.33 -6.03 27.29
N ARG A 151 -2.27 -5.03 26.41
CA ARG A 151 -2.92 -3.74 26.64
C ARG A 151 -4.41 -3.87 26.88
N GLN A 152 -5.11 -4.71 26.12
CA GLN A 152 -6.55 -4.99 26.34
C GLN A 152 -6.80 -5.57 27.73
N ARG A 153 -5.94 -6.48 28.20
CA ARG A 153 -6.02 -7.06 29.54
C ARG A 153 -5.82 -6.02 30.64
N MET A 154 -4.81 -5.16 30.48
CA MET A 154 -4.54 -4.08 31.43
C MET A 154 -5.72 -3.09 31.51
N ALA A 155 -6.21 -2.64 30.36
CA ALA A 155 -7.33 -1.70 30.29
C ALA A 155 -8.67 -2.25 30.80
N ALA A 156 -8.81 -3.56 30.96
CA ALA A 156 -9.98 -4.19 31.56
C ALA A 156 -9.85 -4.41 33.08
N SER A 157 -8.65 -4.17 33.62
CA SER A 157 -8.35 -4.27 35.06
C SER A 157 -8.42 -2.92 35.78
N ASP A 158 -8.54 -1.82 35.03
CA ASP A 158 -8.79 -0.44 35.49
C ASP A 158 -10.29 -0.12 35.50
#